data_AF-A0A6S7GLC3-F1
#
_entry.id   AF-A0A6S7GLC3-F1
#
_cell.length_a   1.000
_cell.length_b   1.000
_cell.length_c   1.000
_cell.angle_alpha   90.00
_cell.angle_beta   90.00
_cell.angle_gamma   90.00
#
_symmetry.space_group_name_H-M   'P 1'
#
loop_
_entity.id
_entity.type
_entity.pdbx_description
1 polymer ?
#
loop_
_entity_poly.entity_id
_entity_poly.type
_entity_poly.pdbx_seq_one_letter_code
_entity_poly.pdbx_strand_id
1 'polypeptide(L)'
;MDQTAAQKTKLLLVFDSYRPPDSPLDCFEKYFKPNYVQALKMGKLIIFLGDLNCDMLKPTPGSATLTKGTVELNLHQLVKSPTRITESSQILVDVIFVSSPRLVVNSGVIETCISDHFPVYVSLKRKPTKLYQPISLPAATINTTLICL
;
A
#
# COMPACT_ATOMS: atom_id res chain seq x y z
N MET A 1 -17.62 -1.49 35.37
CA MET A 1 -18.45 -1.03 34.24
C MET A 1 -17.71 -1.41 32.98
N ASP A 2 -18.14 -2.49 32.35
CA ASP A 2 -17.53 -3.09 31.17
C ASP A 2 -17.81 -2.21 29.94
N GLN A 3 -16.76 -1.66 29.31
CA GLN A 3 -16.86 -1.00 28.02
C GLN A 3 -16.49 -2.00 26.93
N THR A 4 -17.40 -2.91 26.60
CA THR A 4 -17.35 -3.66 25.34
C THR A 4 -17.79 -2.72 24.20
N ALA A 5 -16.93 -1.75 23.87
CA ALA A 5 -17.13 -0.94 22.68
C ALA A 5 -17.04 -1.86 21.45
N ALA A 6 -18.16 -2.05 20.75
CA ALA A 6 -18.20 -2.78 19.49
C ALA A 6 -17.15 -2.18 18.54
N GLN A 7 -16.09 -2.93 18.26
CA GLN A 7 -15.01 -2.46 17.40
C GLN A 7 -15.54 -2.38 15.97
N LYS A 8 -15.89 -1.16 15.55
CA LYS A 8 -16.40 -0.84 14.20
C LYS A 8 -15.38 -1.33 13.17
N THR A 9 -15.83 -2.13 12.20
CA THR A 9 -15.01 -2.53 11.05
C THR A 9 -14.62 -1.28 10.28
N LYS A 10 -13.32 -0.94 10.27
CA LYS A 10 -12.82 0.15 9.43
C LYS A 10 -12.87 -0.28 7.97
N LEU A 11 -13.41 0.57 7.12
CA LEU A 11 -13.37 0.38 5.67
C LEU A 11 -11.93 0.57 5.19
N LEU A 12 -11.51 -0.34 4.31
CA LEU A 12 -10.24 -0.25 3.58
C LEU A 12 -10.50 0.47 2.26
N LEU A 13 -9.77 1.55 2.02
CA LEU A 13 -9.71 2.24 0.74
C LEU A 13 -8.38 1.89 0.06
N VAL A 14 -8.48 1.46 -1.18
CA VAL A 14 -7.33 1.11 -2.01
C VAL A 14 -7.22 2.14 -3.12
N PHE A 15 -6.05 2.75 -3.25
CA PHE A 15 -5.66 3.59 -4.38
C PHE A 15 -4.69 2.80 -5.24
N ASP A 16 -4.89 2.86 -6.54
CA ASP A 16 -3.97 2.33 -7.53
C ASP A 16 -3.70 3.41 -8.57
N SER A 17 -2.44 3.61 -8.96
CA SER A 17 -2.07 4.71 -9.84
C SER A 17 -0.80 4.42 -10.62
N TYR A 18 -0.84 4.75 -11.91
CA TYR A 18 0.31 4.78 -12.79
C TYR A 18 0.76 6.24 -13.01
N ARG A 19 2.04 6.53 -12.75
CA ARG A 19 2.70 7.79 -13.11
C ARG A 19 3.68 7.53 -14.26
N PRO A 20 3.46 8.11 -15.46
CA PRO A 20 4.44 8.05 -16.55
C PRO A 20 5.79 8.67 -16.14
N PRO A 21 6.94 8.17 -16.66
CA PRO A 21 8.27 8.62 -16.26
C PRO A 21 8.49 10.14 -16.42
N ASP A 22 7.96 10.72 -17.50
CA ASP A 22 8.12 12.13 -17.85
C ASP A 22 7.01 13.04 -17.29
N SER A 23 6.07 12.50 -16.50
CA SER A 23 5.01 13.33 -15.94
C SER A 23 5.54 14.22 -14.81
N PRO A 24 4.87 15.34 -14.50
CA PRO A 24 5.24 16.17 -13.35
C PRO A 24 5.31 15.38 -12.03
N LEU A 25 6.31 15.69 -11.20
CA LEU A 25 6.54 15.04 -9.90
C LEU A 25 5.53 15.46 -8.83
N ASP A 26 4.82 16.56 -9.05
CA ASP A 26 3.79 17.08 -8.14
C ASP A 26 2.46 16.29 -8.22
N CYS A 27 2.36 15.27 -9.07
CA CYS A 27 1.12 14.49 -9.24
C CYS A 27 0.69 13.80 -7.93
N PHE A 28 1.63 13.32 -7.12
CA PHE A 28 1.34 12.74 -5.81
C PHE A 28 0.69 13.77 -4.87
N GLU A 29 1.29 14.97 -4.82
CA GLU A 29 0.80 16.09 -4.01
C GLU A 29 -0.55 16.62 -4.51
N LYS A 30 -0.71 16.72 -5.83
CA LYS A 30 -1.88 17.31 -6.47
C LYS A 30 -3.10 16.40 -6.47
N TYR A 31 -2.90 15.11 -6.73
CA TYR A 31 -4.02 14.17 -6.97
C TYR A 31 -4.22 13.18 -5.82
N PHE A 32 -3.15 12.66 -5.22
CA PHE A 32 -3.29 11.66 -4.17
C PHE A 32 -3.54 12.29 -2.79
N LYS A 33 -2.73 13.28 -2.40
CA LYS A 33 -2.78 13.86 -1.05
C LYS A 33 -4.16 14.41 -0.63
N PRO A 34 -4.91 15.17 -1.45
CA PRO A 34 -6.23 15.67 -1.04
C PRO A 34 -7.22 14.54 -0.72
N ASN A 35 -7.23 13.51 -1.58
CA ASN A 35 -8.08 12.33 -1.43
C ASN A 35 -7.67 11.49 -0.22
N TYR A 36 -6.36 11.35 0.02
CA TYR A 36 -5.81 10.69 1.21
C TYR A 36 -6.25 11.40 2.49
N VAL A 37 -6.08 12.72 2.57
CA VAL A 37 -6.47 13.53 3.74
C VAL A 37 -7.97 13.42 4.01
N GLN A 38 -8.81 13.45 2.97
CA GLN A 38 -10.25 13.26 3.11
C GLN A 38 -10.58 11.86 3.64
N ALA A 39 -9.98 10.82 3.07
CA ALA A 39 -10.19 9.44 3.51
C ALA A 39 -9.74 9.22 4.96
N LEU A 40 -8.64 9.85 5.38
CA LEU A 40 -8.12 9.80 6.74
C LEU A 40 -9.10 10.46 7.72
N LYS A 41 -9.66 11.63 7.37
CA LYS A 41 -10.72 12.30 8.17
C LYS A 41 -11.97 11.45 8.33
N MET A 42 -12.28 10.61 7.34
CA MET A 42 -13.38 9.64 7.42
C MET A 42 -13.03 8.38 8.25
N GLY A 43 -11.82 8.31 8.83
CA GLY A 43 -11.36 7.17 9.62
C GLY A 43 -11.10 5.90 8.81
N LYS A 44 -10.90 6.03 7.49
CA LYS A 44 -10.61 4.89 6.59
C LYS A 44 -9.16 4.43 6.78
N LEU A 45 -8.95 3.13 6.59
CA LEU A 45 -7.62 2.57 6.38
C LEU A 45 -7.27 2.73 4.92
N ILE A 46 -6.03 3.09 4.62
CA ILE A 46 -5.63 3.47 3.27
C ILE A 46 -4.40 2.67 2.85
N ILE A 47 -4.48 2.11 1.65
CA ILE A 47 -3.36 1.52 0.93
C ILE A 47 -3.29 2.21 -0.42
N PHE A 48 -2.08 2.60 -0.80
CA PHE A 48 -1.75 3.08 -2.13
C PHE A 48 -0.76 2.10 -2.74
N LEU A 49 -1.04 1.64 -3.94
CA LEU A 49 -0.14 0.84 -4.76
C LEU A 49 0.00 1.49 -6.15
N GLY A 50 1.05 1.12 -6.86
CA GLY A 50 1.17 1.44 -8.28
C GLY A 50 2.61 1.71 -8.73
N ASP A 51 2.79 1.77 -10.04
CA ASP A 51 4.05 2.15 -10.68
C ASP A 51 4.15 3.68 -10.77
N LEU A 52 5.09 4.24 -10.00
CA LEU A 52 5.33 5.67 -9.97
C LEU A 52 6.49 6.13 -10.86
N ASN A 53 7.19 5.21 -11.53
CA ASN A 53 8.40 5.51 -12.30
C ASN A 53 9.38 6.43 -11.55
N CYS A 54 9.52 6.21 -10.23
CA CYS A 54 10.43 6.92 -9.34
C CYS A 54 11.27 5.89 -8.60
N ASP A 55 12.56 5.80 -8.92
CA ASP A 55 13.45 4.80 -8.31
C ASP A 55 13.66 5.10 -6.81
N MET A 56 13.00 4.32 -5.96
CA MET A 56 13.04 4.47 -4.51
C MET A 56 14.32 3.88 -3.88
N LEU A 57 15.17 3.21 -4.66
CA LEU A 57 16.48 2.71 -4.17
C LEU A 57 17.57 3.77 -4.23
N LYS A 58 17.34 4.87 -4.98
CA LYS A 58 18.33 5.93 -5.20
C LYS A 58 17.76 7.30 -4.83
N PRO A 59 18.57 8.24 -4.34
CA PRO A 59 18.13 9.61 -4.10
C PRO A 59 18.02 10.37 -5.43
N THR A 60 16.81 10.36 -6.01
CA THR A 60 16.46 11.13 -7.22
C THR A 60 15.46 12.23 -6.84
N PRO A 61 15.25 13.26 -7.68
CA PRO A 61 14.21 14.25 -7.43
C PRO A 61 12.82 13.63 -7.23
N GLY A 62 12.52 12.55 -7.95
CA GLY A 62 11.27 11.81 -7.83
C GLY A 62 11.13 11.08 -6.50
N SER A 63 12.13 10.28 -6.13
CA SER A 63 12.09 9.55 -4.85
C SER A 63 12.18 10.47 -3.64
N ALA A 64 12.90 11.58 -3.73
CA ALA A 64 12.94 12.61 -2.68
C ALA A 64 11.57 13.28 -2.48
N THR A 65 10.89 13.64 -3.58
CA THR A 65 9.53 14.21 -3.55
C THR A 65 8.54 13.23 -2.93
N LEU A 66 8.55 11.97 -3.37
CA LEU A 66 7.68 10.93 -2.80
C LEU A 66 8.00 10.67 -1.33
N THR A 67 9.28 10.56 -0.96
CA THR A 67 9.69 10.35 0.43
C THR A 67 9.19 11.48 1.31
N LYS A 68 9.37 12.74 0.91
CA LYS A 68 8.83 13.89 1.64
C LYS A 68 7.32 13.80 1.82
N GLY A 69 6.57 13.50 0.76
CA GLY A 69 5.11 13.36 0.82
C GLY A 69 4.68 12.21 1.73
N THR A 70 5.37 11.06 1.69
CA THR A 70 5.07 9.93 2.58
C THR A 70 5.34 10.24 4.04
N VAL A 71 6.43 10.94 4.35
CA VAL A 71 6.74 11.39 5.72
C VAL A 71 5.67 12.36 6.22
N GLU A 72 5.29 13.35 5.42
CA GLU A 72 4.25 14.32 5.79
C GLU A 72 2.90 13.66 6.07
N LEU A 73 2.55 12.62 5.32
CA LEU A 73 1.28 11.90 5.44
C LEU A 73 1.33 10.70 6.41
N ASN A 74 2.47 10.47 7.06
CA ASN A 74 2.75 9.30 7.89
C ASN A 74 2.38 7.98 7.16
N LEU A 75 2.79 7.90 5.89
CA LEU A 75 2.68 6.72 5.06
C LEU A 75 3.97 5.90 5.13
N HIS A 76 3.81 4.58 5.12
CA HIS A 76 4.93 3.65 5.20
C HIS A 76 5.07 2.90 3.88
N GLN A 77 6.24 3.02 3.24
CA GLN A 77 6.61 2.16 2.11
C GLN A 77 6.99 0.76 2.59
N LEU A 78 6.35 -0.26 2.03
CA LEU A 78 6.53 -1.67 2.40
C LEU A 78 7.55 -2.43 1.54
N VAL A 79 7.60 -2.15 0.24
CA VAL A 79 8.51 -2.74 -0.75
C VAL A 79 9.91 -2.17 -0.56
N LYS A 80 10.91 -3.05 -0.56
CA LYS A 80 12.33 -2.70 -0.35
C LYS A 80 13.28 -3.30 -1.39
N SER A 81 12.77 -4.19 -2.23
CA SER A 81 13.54 -4.86 -3.28
C SER A 81 13.20 -4.24 -4.64
N PRO A 82 14.08 -4.38 -5.65
CA PRO A 82 13.77 -3.99 -7.02
C PRO A 82 12.46 -4.62 -7.50
N THR A 83 11.69 -3.86 -8.27
CA THR A 83 10.42 -4.29 -8.86
C THR A 83 10.45 -4.26 -10.37
N ARG A 84 11.40 -3.53 -10.98
CA ARG A 84 11.68 -3.61 -12.40
C ARG A 84 13.11 -4.06 -12.64
N ILE A 85 13.28 -5.16 -13.37
CA ILE A 85 14.57 -5.77 -13.69
C ILE A 85 14.72 -5.91 -15.20
N THR A 86 15.78 -5.30 -15.72
CA THR A 86 16.23 -5.48 -17.11
C THR A 86 17.63 -6.09 -17.12
N GLU A 87 18.19 -6.35 -18.30
CA GLU A 87 19.58 -6.83 -18.45
C GLU A 87 20.62 -5.89 -17.81
N SER A 88 20.31 -4.59 -17.69
CA SER A 88 21.26 -3.55 -17.27
C SER A 88 20.84 -2.79 -16.01
N SER A 89 19.63 -3.02 -15.48
CA SER A 89 19.10 -2.24 -14.37
C SER A 89 18.22 -3.03 -13.43
N GLN A 90 18.23 -2.62 -12.17
CA GLN A 90 17.35 -3.08 -11.11
C GLN A 90 16.89 -1.85 -10.33
N ILE A 91 15.61 -1.52 -10.41
CA ILE A 91 15.03 -0.31 -9.80
C ILE A 91 13.74 -0.65 -9.05
N LEU A 92 13.41 0.13 -8.02
CA LEU A 92 12.13 0.01 -7.29
C LEU A 92 11.23 1.17 -7.73
N VAL A 93 10.28 0.88 -8.62
CA VAL A 93 9.33 1.88 -9.15
C VAL A 93 7.88 1.56 -8.79
N ASP A 94 7.61 0.30 -8.47
CA ASP A 94 6.31 -0.19 -8.01
C ASP A 94 6.27 -0.13 -6.48
N VAL A 95 5.39 0.72 -5.96
CA VAL A 95 5.35 1.08 -4.53
C VAL A 95 4.14 0.50 -3.83
N ILE A 96 4.26 0.19 -2.54
CA ILE A 96 3.10 0.02 -1.65
C ILE A 96 3.23 0.95 -0.44
N PHE A 97 2.40 1.98 -0.36
CA PHE A 97 2.29 2.87 0.80
C PHE A 97 1.07 2.50 1.65
N VAL A 98 1.24 2.44 2.97
CA VAL A 98 0.15 2.17 3.92
C VAL A 98 0.06 3.21 5.02
N SER A 99 -1.17 3.58 5.40
CA SER A 99 -1.39 4.49 6.54
C SER A 99 -1.28 3.82 7.91
N SER A 100 -1.33 2.49 7.96
CA SER A 100 -1.18 1.73 9.21
C SER A 100 -0.45 0.40 8.99
N PRO A 101 0.86 0.33 9.26
CA PRO A 101 1.63 -0.90 9.09
C PRO A 101 1.21 -2.01 10.06
N ARG A 102 0.49 -1.67 11.14
CA ARG A 102 -0.02 -2.63 12.14
C ARG A 102 -0.99 -3.67 11.56
N LEU A 103 -1.55 -3.41 10.40
CA LEU A 103 -2.48 -4.32 9.73
C LEU A 103 -1.80 -5.22 8.71
N VAL A 104 -0.55 -4.94 8.38
CA VAL A 104 0.23 -5.72 7.42
C VAL A 104 0.70 -7.00 8.10
N VAL A 105 0.37 -8.14 7.51
CA VAL A 105 0.89 -9.46 7.90
C VAL A 105 2.23 -9.67 7.23
N ASN A 106 2.29 -9.48 5.92
CA ASN A 106 3.51 -9.49 5.12
C ASN A 106 3.30 -8.70 3.82
N SER A 107 4.41 -8.44 3.13
CA SER A 107 4.45 -7.77 1.83
C SER A 107 5.74 -8.15 1.13
N GLY A 108 5.79 -8.00 -0.19
CA GLY A 108 7.01 -8.26 -0.94
C GLY A 108 6.83 -8.15 -2.45
N VAL A 109 7.85 -8.66 -3.14
CA VAL A 109 7.91 -8.74 -4.59
C VAL A 109 7.75 -10.21 -4.99
N ILE A 110 7.01 -10.48 -6.06
CA ILE A 110 6.86 -11.81 -6.66
C ILE A 110 7.72 -11.83 -7.91
N GLU A 111 8.83 -12.55 -7.87
CA GLU A 111 9.71 -12.68 -9.05
C GLU A 111 9.04 -13.58 -10.10
N THR A 112 8.95 -13.09 -11.33
CA THR A 112 8.35 -13.83 -12.45
C THR A 112 9.15 -13.61 -13.74
N CYS A 113 8.94 -14.45 -14.75
CA CYS A 113 9.55 -14.31 -16.08
C CYS A 113 8.59 -13.74 -17.13
N ILE A 114 7.48 -13.13 -16.70
CA ILE A 114 6.38 -12.70 -17.59
C ILE A 114 6.60 -11.27 -18.11
N SER A 115 7.26 -10.43 -17.31
CA SER A 115 7.49 -9.01 -17.58
C SER A 115 8.83 -8.59 -16.95
N ASP A 116 9.37 -7.44 -17.38
CA ASP A 116 10.47 -6.76 -16.67
C ASP A 116 9.98 -6.16 -15.34
N HIS A 117 8.68 -5.97 -15.15
CA HIS A 117 8.06 -5.66 -13.86
C HIS A 117 7.69 -6.93 -13.09
N PHE A 118 8.04 -6.95 -11.81
CA PHE A 118 7.68 -7.96 -10.83
C PHE A 118 6.50 -7.48 -9.99
N PRO A 119 5.42 -8.27 -9.87
CA PRO A 119 4.28 -7.88 -9.07
C PRO A 119 4.66 -7.64 -7.61
N VAL A 120 4.06 -6.62 -7.01
CA VAL A 120 4.17 -6.33 -5.58
C VAL A 120 2.91 -6.77 -4.86
N TYR A 121 3.06 -7.27 -3.63
CA TYR A 121 1.93 -7.71 -2.83
C TYR A 121 1.96 -7.20 -1.40
N VAL A 122 0.78 -7.12 -0.79
CA VAL A 122 0.59 -6.90 0.63
C VAL A 122 -0.56 -7.77 1.15
N SER A 123 -0.33 -8.50 2.23
CA SER A 123 -1.36 -9.24 2.94
C SER A 123 -1.74 -8.53 4.23
N LEU A 124 -3.04 -8.43 4.48
CA LEU A 124 -3.60 -7.66 5.59
C LEU A 124 -4.37 -8.56 6.54
N LYS A 125 -4.22 -8.29 7.84
CA LYS A 125 -5.00 -8.94 8.89
C LYS A 125 -6.42 -8.37 8.90
N ARG A 126 -7.42 -9.21 8.63
CA ARG A 126 -8.84 -8.84 8.79
C ARG A 126 -9.51 -9.69 9.85
N LYS A 127 -10.36 -9.02 10.63
CA LYS A 127 -11.32 -9.71 11.48
C LYS A 127 -12.47 -10.21 10.59
N PRO A 128 -12.94 -11.44 10.77
CA PRO A 128 -14.10 -11.92 10.05
C PRO A 128 -15.28 -11.02 10.38
N THR A 129 -15.94 -10.49 9.34
CA THR A 129 -17.24 -9.86 9.49
C THR A 129 -18.20 -10.92 10.04
N LYS A 130 -18.95 -10.62 11.11
CA LYS A 130 -19.95 -11.53 11.66
C LYS A 130 -21.09 -11.75 10.66
N LEU A 131 -20.86 -12.57 9.65
CA LEU A 131 -21.89 -13.15 8.81
C LEU A 131 -21.90 -14.63 9.18
N TYR A 132 -22.74 -14.97 10.18
CA TYR A 132 -22.97 -16.33 10.69
C TYR A 132 -21.71 -17.06 11.20
N GLN A 133 -21.44 -17.00 12.51
CA GLN A 133 -20.52 -17.95 13.15
C GLN A 133 -21.31 -19.04 13.87
N PRO A 134 -21.13 -20.33 13.54
CA PRO A 134 -21.58 -21.42 14.39
C PRO A 134 -20.93 -21.26 15.79
N ILE A 135 -21.72 -21.51 16.82
CA ILE A 135 -21.34 -21.38 18.23
C ILE A 135 -20.28 -22.45 18.54
N SER A 136 -18.98 -22.17 18.35
CA SER A 136 -17.82 -22.87 18.98
C SER A 136 -16.45 -22.68 18.30
N LEU A 137 -16.35 -22.07 17.12
CA LEU A 137 -15.03 -21.91 16.47
C LEU A 137 -14.30 -20.65 16.98
N PRO A 138 -12.98 -20.73 17.30
CA PRO A 138 -12.20 -19.54 17.62
C PRO A 138 -12.26 -18.57 16.43
N ALA A 139 -12.26 -17.26 16.71
CA ALA A 139 -12.34 -16.23 15.67
C ALA A 139 -11.17 -16.38 14.67
N ALA A 140 -11.43 -17.03 13.53
CA ALA A 140 -10.43 -17.22 12.49
C ALA A 140 -10.00 -15.86 11.94
N THR A 141 -8.70 -15.58 11.95
CA THR A 141 -8.16 -14.41 11.26
C THR A 141 -8.14 -14.70 9.78
N ILE A 142 -8.77 -13.84 8.97
CA ILE A 142 -8.76 -13.95 7.51
C ILE A 142 -7.71 -12.97 6.99
N ASN A 143 -6.81 -13.45 6.14
CA ASN A 143 -5.86 -12.59 5.44
C ASN A 143 -6.47 -12.16 4.10
N THR A 144 -6.34 -10.88 3.76
CA THR A 144 -6.67 -10.37 2.43
C THR A 144 -5.38 -9.91 1.77
N THR A 145 -5.07 -10.45 0.59
CA THR A 145 -3.88 -10.11 -0.17
C THR A 145 -4.27 -9.25 -1.37
N LEU A 146 -3.58 -8.13 -1.53
CA LEU A 146 -3.64 -7.27 -2.72
C LEU A 146 -2.35 -7.49 -3.50
N ILE A 147 -2.45 -7.58 -4.83
CA ILE A 147 -1.33 -7.75 -5.76
C ILE A 147 -1.47 -6.67 -6.84
N CYS A 148 -0.38 -5.97 -7.15
CA CYS A 148 -0.28 -4.98 -8.22
C CYS A 148 0.83 -5.39 -9.18
N LEU A 149 0.62 -5.12 -10.46
CA LEU A 149 1.65 -5.10 -11.49
C LEU A 149 1.63 -3.74 -12.17
#